data_AF-A0A9D4C789-F1
#
_entry.id   AF-A0A9D4C789-F1
#
_cell.length_a   1.000
_cell.length_b   1.000
_cell.length_c   1.000
_cell.angle_alpha   90.00
_cell.angle_beta   90.00
_cell.angle_gamma   90.00
#
_symmetry.space_group_name_H-M   'P 1'
#
loop_
_entity.id
_entity.type
_entity.pdbx_description
1 polymer ?
#
loop_
_entity_poly.entity_id
_entity_poly.type
_entity_poly.pdbx_seq_one_letter_code
_entity_poly.pdbx_strand_id
1 'polypeptide(L)'
;MKNANYIITTTTTTIIIIIIIIIIIIIIIIIIIIIIIIVFVVVIIIIIIIIIIIIIIIIIIVVVVVVIIIVVVVVVIIIIIIIIIITIIIIIIIIIIIIIIIIFNNSSDCGDPTPDHGTVNTTETTYGTVVKISCNHGYVLSGTSITKCNADSAWSESATCNPYGKEVLYMIQSCNRSDC
;
A
#
# COMPACT_ATOMS: atom_id res chain seq x y z
N MET A 1 -13.19 -85.68 -89.29
CA MET A 1 -14.08 -85.08 -88.25
C MET A 1 -13.43 -84.98 -86.87
N LYS A 2 -12.61 -85.94 -86.40
CA LYS A 2 -11.99 -85.89 -85.05
C LYS A 2 -10.98 -84.74 -84.84
N ASN A 3 -10.28 -84.31 -85.90
CA ASN A 3 -9.27 -83.24 -85.79
C ASN A 3 -9.88 -81.84 -85.54
N ALA A 4 -11.06 -81.55 -86.10
CA ALA A 4 -11.74 -80.27 -85.90
C ALA A 4 -12.28 -80.12 -84.46
N ASN A 5 -12.90 -81.17 -83.90
CA ASN A 5 -13.43 -81.14 -82.53
C ASN A 5 -12.32 -81.00 -81.48
N TYR A 6 -11.17 -81.66 -81.68
CA TYR A 6 -10.03 -81.53 -80.75
C TYR A 6 -9.49 -80.10 -80.68
N ILE A 7 -9.31 -79.44 -81.83
CA ILE A 7 -8.83 -78.05 -81.92
C ILE A 7 -9.85 -77.07 -81.30
N ILE A 8 -11.16 -77.31 -81.47
CA ILE A 8 -12.21 -76.50 -80.84
C ILE A 8 -12.21 -76.65 -79.30
N THR A 9 -11.96 -77.85 -78.78
CA THR A 9 -11.88 -78.08 -77.32
C THR A 9 -10.63 -77.48 -76.67
N THR A 10 -9.49 -77.45 -77.36
CA THR A 10 -8.27 -76.84 -76.82
C THR A 10 -8.31 -75.31 -76.89
N THR A 11 -8.94 -74.73 -77.92
CA THR A 11 -9.13 -73.28 -78.03
C THR A 11 -10.14 -72.74 -77.02
N THR A 12 -11.21 -73.47 -76.73
CA THR A 12 -12.20 -73.07 -75.71
C THR A 12 -11.63 -73.11 -74.29
N THR A 13 -10.85 -74.14 -73.96
CA THR A 13 -10.21 -74.25 -72.63
C THR A 13 -9.16 -73.16 -72.40
N THR A 14 -8.35 -72.81 -73.40
CA THR A 14 -7.37 -71.72 -73.28
C THR A 14 -8.05 -70.36 -73.08
N ILE A 15 -9.15 -70.07 -73.80
CA ILE A 15 -9.93 -68.85 -73.61
C ILE A 15 -10.48 -68.76 -72.18
N ILE A 16 -11.06 -69.85 -71.66
CA ILE A 16 -11.58 -69.88 -70.28
C ILE A 16 -10.47 -69.58 -69.27
N ILE A 17 -9.30 -70.19 -69.43
CA ILE A 17 -8.15 -69.95 -68.54
C ILE A 17 -7.73 -68.47 -68.59
N ILE A 18 -7.65 -67.87 -69.79
CA ILE A 18 -7.32 -66.45 -69.95
C ILE A 18 -8.35 -65.56 -69.24
N ILE A 19 -9.65 -65.85 -69.39
CA ILE A 19 -10.72 -65.11 -68.71
C ILE A 19 -10.57 -65.20 -67.19
N ILE A 20 -10.31 -66.40 -66.65
CA ILE A 20 -10.11 -66.61 -65.21
C ILE A 20 -8.90 -65.79 -64.72
N ILE A 21 -7.79 -65.81 -65.45
CA ILE A 21 -6.59 -65.02 -65.11
C ILE A 21 -6.92 -63.52 -65.09
N ILE A 22 -7.65 -63.01 -66.09
CA ILE A 22 -8.07 -61.61 -66.15
C ILE A 22 -8.94 -61.26 -64.93
N ILE A 23 -9.91 -62.11 -64.58
CA ILE A 23 -10.77 -61.89 -63.41
C ILE A 23 -9.95 -61.84 -62.12
N ILE A 24 -8.99 -62.76 -61.95
CA ILE A 24 -8.09 -62.78 -60.78
C ILE A 24 -7.28 -61.49 -60.72
N ILE A 25 -6.72 -61.03 -61.84
CA ILE A 25 -5.96 -59.77 -61.91
C ILE A 25 -6.85 -58.58 -61.50
N ILE A 26 -8.09 -58.51 -62.01
CA ILE A 26 -9.04 -57.45 -61.66
C ILE A 26 -9.34 -57.48 -60.16
N ILE A 27 -9.59 -58.65 -59.58
CA ILE A 27 -9.83 -58.80 -58.13
C ILE A 27 -8.61 -58.31 -57.33
N ILE A 28 -7.40 -58.69 -57.73
CA ILE A 28 -6.16 -58.23 -57.07
C ILE A 28 -6.04 -56.71 -57.14
N ILE A 29 -6.29 -56.11 -58.29
CA ILE A 29 -6.27 -54.65 -58.47
C ILE A 29 -7.29 -53.97 -57.54
N ILE A 30 -8.51 -54.49 -57.48
CA ILE A 30 -9.56 -53.96 -56.59
C ILE A 30 -9.12 -54.05 -55.13
N ILE A 31 -8.56 -55.17 -54.69
CA ILE A 31 -8.04 -55.34 -53.33
C ILE A 31 -6.95 -54.31 -53.03
N ILE A 32 -6.00 -54.11 -53.94
CA ILE A 32 -4.93 -53.11 -53.78
C ILE A 32 -5.52 -51.71 -53.65
N ILE A 33 -6.49 -51.34 -54.49
CA ILE A 33 -7.16 -50.03 -54.41
C ILE A 33 -7.85 -49.86 -53.05
N ILE A 34 -8.57 -50.87 -52.58
CA ILE A 34 -9.23 -50.84 -51.26
C ILE A 34 -8.19 -50.64 -50.14
N ILE A 35 -7.07 -51.36 -50.16
CA ILE A 35 -5.99 -51.20 -49.18
C ILE A 35 -5.44 -49.78 -49.20
N ILE A 36 -5.18 -49.21 -50.39
CA ILE A 36 -4.70 -47.83 -50.53
C ILE A 36 -5.69 -46.84 -49.92
N ILE A 37 -6.99 -47.00 -50.20
CA ILE A 37 -8.05 -46.17 -49.64
C ILE A 37 -8.06 -46.27 -48.11
N ILE A 38 -7.99 -47.49 -47.56
CA ILE A 38 -7.95 -47.71 -46.11
C ILE A 38 -6.75 -47.01 -45.49
N VAL A 39 -5.55 -47.20 -46.07
CA VAL A 39 -4.32 -46.55 -45.59
C VAL A 39 -4.47 -45.03 -45.62
N PHE A 40 -4.99 -44.47 -46.71
CA PHE A 40 -5.22 -43.04 -46.83
C PHE A 40 -6.20 -42.52 -45.77
N VAL A 41 -7.31 -43.21 -45.54
CA VAL A 41 -8.29 -42.87 -44.51
C VAL A 41 -7.65 -42.93 -43.12
N VAL A 42 -6.87 -43.97 -42.81
CA VAL A 42 -6.14 -44.10 -41.54
C VAL A 42 -5.17 -42.94 -41.34
N VAL A 43 -4.42 -42.56 -42.37
CA VAL A 43 -3.50 -41.40 -42.32
C VAL A 43 -4.27 -40.11 -42.03
N ILE A 44 -5.41 -39.87 -42.69
CA ILE A 44 -6.26 -38.71 -42.40
C ILE A 44 -6.73 -38.71 -40.95
N ILE A 45 -7.20 -39.85 -40.44
CA ILE A 45 -7.66 -39.98 -39.05
C ILE A 45 -6.52 -39.63 -38.08
N ILE A 46 -5.32 -40.15 -38.32
CA ILE A 46 -4.14 -39.84 -37.50
C ILE A 46 -3.84 -38.33 -37.52
N ILE A 47 -3.87 -37.70 -38.69
CA ILE A 47 -3.66 -36.25 -38.83
C ILE A 47 -4.71 -35.47 -38.03
N ILE A 48 -5.99 -35.84 -38.12
CA ILE A 48 -7.08 -35.22 -37.36
C ILE A 48 -6.84 -35.36 -35.86
N ILE A 49 -6.45 -36.54 -35.39
CA ILE A 49 -6.13 -36.79 -33.97
C ILE A 49 -4.98 -35.88 -33.52
N ILE A 50 -3.91 -35.78 -34.31
CA ILE A 50 -2.77 -34.89 -34.01
C ILE A 50 -3.23 -33.44 -33.90
N ILE A 51 -4.06 -32.96 -34.83
CA ILE A 51 -4.61 -31.60 -34.80
C ILE A 51 -5.43 -31.37 -33.53
N ILE A 52 -6.29 -32.32 -33.15
CA ILE A 52 -7.09 -32.24 -31.92
C ILE A 52 -6.19 -32.15 -30.68
N ILE A 53 -5.13 -32.98 -30.61
CA ILE A 53 -4.16 -32.94 -29.52
C ILE A 53 -3.48 -31.56 -29.43
N ILE A 54 -3.05 -31.01 -30.57
CA ILE A 54 -2.44 -29.67 -30.62
C ILE A 54 -3.41 -28.61 -30.11
N ILE A 55 -4.68 -28.65 -30.53
CA ILE A 55 -5.71 -27.71 -30.06
C ILE A 55 -5.90 -27.83 -28.54
N ILE A 56 -5.97 -29.04 -28.00
CA ILE A 56 -6.09 -29.27 -26.55
C ILE A 56 -4.88 -28.68 -25.81
N ILE A 57 -3.67 -28.90 -26.31
CA ILE A 57 -2.44 -28.33 -25.71
C ILE A 57 -2.51 -26.79 -25.71
N ILE A 58 -2.92 -26.18 -26.83
CA ILE A 58 -3.08 -24.72 -26.93
C ILE A 58 -4.09 -24.22 -25.90
N ILE A 59 -5.25 -24.88 -25.77
CA ILE A 59 -6.27 -24.53 -24.77
C ILE A 59 -5.69 -24.60 -23.35
N ILE A 60 -4.98 -25.68 -23.02
CA ILE A 60 -4.33 -25.82 -21.70
C ILE A 60 -3.35 -24.68 -21.45
N ILE A 61 -2.49 -24.34 -22.43
CA ILE A 61 -1.54 -23.22 -22.32
C ILE A 61 -2.29 -21.92 -22.06
N VAL A 62 -3.36 -21.63 -22.81
CA VAL A 62 -4.16 -20.42 -22.63
C VAL A 62 -4.76 -20.37 -21.23
N VAL A 63 -5.34 -21.48 -20.75
CA VAL A 63 -5.91 -21.55 -19.39
C VAL A 63 -4.83 -21.29 -18.34
N VAL A 64 -3.65 -21.91 -18.47
CA VAL A 64 -2.52 -21.69 -17.55
C VAL A 64 -2.09 -20.23 -17.55
N VAL A 65 -1.94 -19.61 -18.72
CA VAL A 65 -1.59 -18.19 -18.85
C VAL A 65 -2.65 -17.30 -18.18
N VAL A 66 -3.93 -17.55 -18.41
CA VAL A 66 -5.03 -16.80 -17.78
C VAL A 66 -4.99 -16.94 -16.26
N VAL A 67 -4.78 -18.15 -15.74
CA VAL A 67 -4.64 -18.39 -14.29
C VAL A 67 -3.45 -17.62 -13.72
N ILE A 68 -2.28 -17.64 -14.39
CA ILE A 68 -1.10 -16.88 -13.98
C ILE A 68 -1.42 -15.38 -13.93
N ILE A 69 -2.07 -14.84 -14.96
CA ILE A 69 -2.46 -13.42 -15.00
C ILE A 69 -3.38 -13.10 -13.82
N ILE A 70 -4.39 -13.92 -13.54
CA ILE A 70 -5.30 -13.74 -12.40
C ILE A 70 -4.52 -13.72 -11.08
N VAL A 71 -3.61 -14.68 -10.88
CA VAL A 71 -2.78 -14.74 -9.66
C VAL A 71 -1.93 -13.48 -9.53
N VAL A 72 -1.27 -13.03 -10.59
CA VAL A 72 -0.46 -11.80 -10.58
C VAL A 72 -1.32 -10.59 -10.23
N VAL A 73 -2.51 -10.45 -10.83
CA VAL A 73 -3.45 -9.35 -10.52
C VAL A 73 -3.85 -9.37 -9.04
N VAL A 74 -4.20 -10.54 -8.51
CA VAL A 74 -4.55 -10.71 -7.09
C VAL A 74 -3.39 -10.30 -6.18
N VAL A 75 -2.17 -10.75 -6.48
CA VAL A 75 -0.96 -10.39 -5.73
C VAL A 75 -0.73 -8.87 -5.76
N VAL A 76 -0.85 -8.24 -6.92
CA VAL A 76 -0.72 -6.77 -7.06
C VAL A 76 -1.77 -6.04 -6.22
N ILE A 77 -3.03 -6.49 -6.24
CA ILE A 77 -4.10 -5.92 -5.40
C ILE A 77 -3.76 -6.03 -3.92
N ILE A 78 -3.28 -7.19 -3.47
CA ILE A 78 -2.86 -7.40 -2.06
C ILE A 78 -1.73 -6.44 -1.69
N ILE A 79 -0.72 -6.27 -2.55
CA ILE A 79 0.37 -5.33 -2.32
C ILE A 79 -0.15 -3.90 -2.20
N ILE A 80 -1.06 -3.47 -3.09
CA ILE A 80 -1.68 -2.14 -3.03
C ILE A 80 -2.42 -1.94 -1.70
N ILE A 81 -3.20 -2.92 -1.25
CA ILE A 81 -3.91 -2.88 0.04
C ILE A 81 -2.92 -2.72 1.20
N ILE A 82 -1.83 -3.48 1.20
CA ILE A 82 -0.78 -3.39 2.23
C ILE A 82 -0.16 -1.99 2.26
N ILE A 83 0.16 -1.42 1.09
CA ILE A 83 0.71 -0.05 0.98
C ILE A 83 -0.28 0.96 1.57
N ILE A 84 -1.58 0.87 1.22
CA ILE A 84 -2.62 1.75 1.76
C ILE A 84 -2.67 1.65 3.30
N ILE A 85 -2.67 0.44 3.86
CA ILE A 85 -2.66 0.23 5.32
C ILE A 85 -1.44 0.89 5.96
N ILE A 86 -0.24 0.69 5.39
CA ILE A 86 1.00 1.30 5.90
C ILE A 86 0.90 2.83 5.88
N THR A 87 0.40 3.42 4.79
CA THR A 87 0.23 4.88 4.70
C THR A 87 -0.74 5.42 5.76
N ILE A 88 -1.85 4.72 6.02
CA ILE A 88 -2.81 5.07 7.08
C ILE A 88 -2.13 5.02 8.46
N ILE A 89 -1.37 3.96 8.75
CA ILE A 89 -0.64 3.84 10.02
C ILE A 89 0.35 5.00 10.19
N ILE A 90 1.10 5.36 9.14
CA ILE A 90 2.04 6.49 9.17
C ILE A 90 1.30 7.79 9.47
N ILE A 91 0.16 8.04 8.81
CA ILE A 91 -0.67 9.23 9.06
C ILE A 91 -1.14 9.27 10.53
N ILE A 92 -1.61 8.14 11.08
CA ILE A 92 -2.03 8.05 12.49
C ILE A 92 -0.86 8.37 13.42
N ILE A 93 0.32 7.83 13.16
CA ILE A 93 1.54 8.13 13.96
C ILE A 93 1.87 9.62 13.90
N ILE A 94 1.83 10.24 12.71
CA ILE A 94 2.06 11.68 12.55
C ILE A 94 1.05 12.49 13.37
N ILE A 95 -0.24 12.12 13.30
CA ILE A 95 -1.30 12.79 14.08
C ILE A 95 -1.02 12.66 15.59
N ILE A 96 -0.64 11.48 16.06
CA ILE A 96 -0.27 11.26 17.47
C ILE A 96 0.92 12.14 17.86
N ILE A 97 1.96 12.23 17.03
CA ILE A 97 3.11 13.10 17.27
C ILE A 97 2.68 14.56 17.36
N ILE A 98 1.83 15.03 16.45
CA ILE A 98 1.29 16.40 16.47
C ILE A 98 0.52 16.66 17.77
N ILE A 99 -0.34 15.73 18.20
CA ILE A 99 -1.09 15.84 19.46
C ILE A 99 -0.13 15.93 20.65
N ILE A 100 0.91 15.10 20.67
CA ILE A 100 1.95 15.12 21.72
C ILE A 100 2.65 16.49 21.76
N ILE A 101 3.04 17.03 20.59
CA ILE A 101 3.66 18.36 20.49
C ILE A 101 2.73 19.44 21.04
N ILE A 102 1.43 19.41 20.68
CA ILE A 102 0.44 20.37 21.19
C ILE A 102 0.32 20.27 22.72
N ILE A 103 0.26 19.05 23.27
CA ILE A 103 0.18 18.85 24.73
C ILE A 103 1.42 19.40 25.44
N PHE A 104 2.62 19.12 24.93
CA PHE A 104 3.87 19.59 25.56
C PHE A 104 4.10 21.10 25.40
N ASN A 105 3.65 21.69 24.30
CA ASN A 105 3.77 23.14 24.06
C ASN A 105 2.71 23.96 24.82
N ASN A 106 1.78 23.33 25.53
CA ASN A 106 0.85 24.03 26.43
C ASN A 106 1.49 24.40 27.78
N SER A 107 2.80 24.69 27.80
CA SER A 107 3.41 25.36 28.94
C SER A 107 2.95 26.82 28.92
N SER A 108 1.87 27.13 29.65
CA SER A 108 1.41 28.50 29.87
C SER A 108 2.54 29.32 30.49
N ASP A 109 3.16 30.18 29.69
CA ASP A 109 4.17 31.14 30.13
C ASP A 109 3.45 32.40 30.62
N CYS A 110 3.79 32.88 31.81
CA CYS A 110 3.23 34.11 32.40
C CYS A 110 4.02 35.37 32.04
N GLY A 111 5.12 35.26 31.28
CA GLY A 111 6.02 36.37 30.93
C GLY A 111 6.89 36.83 32.09
N ASP A 112 7.71 37.87 31.87
CA ASP A 112 8.66 38.38 32.88
C ASP A 112 7.94 39.02 34.08
N PRO A 113 8.09 38.49 35.31
CA PRO A 113 7.49 39.06 36.52
C PRO A 113 8.26 40.24 37.10
N THR A 114 9.38 40.66 36.50
CA THR A 114 10.27 41.68 37.08
C THR A 114 9.60 43.05 37.10
N PRO A 115 9.32 43.63 38.28
CA PRO A 115 8.83 45.00 38.36
C PRO A 115 9.98 45.99 38.12
N ASP A 116 9.63 47.21 37.70
CA ASP A 116 10.60 48.30 37.55
C ASP A 116 11.42 48.48 38.84
N HIS A 117 12.75 48.56 38.69
CA HIS A 117 13.71 48.61 39.81
C HIS A 117 13.66 47.40 40.76
N GLY A 118 13.12 46.27 40.30
CA GLY A 118 13.15 44.98 40.97
C GLY A 118 14.08 43.97 40.27
N THR A 119 14.23 42.83 40.92
CA THR A 119 14.98 41.66 40.47
C THR A 119 14.23 40.40 40.90
N VAL A 120 14.36 39.35 40.10
CA VAL A 120 13.79 38.02 40.38
C VAL A 120 14.90 36.97 40.25
N ASN A 121 14.78 35.88 41.01
CA ASN A 121 15.84 34.87 41.14
C ASN A 121 15.62 33.62 40.27
N THR A 122 14.88 33.73 39.18
CA THR A 122 14.66 32.61 38.26
C THR A 122 14.39 33.11 36.84
N THR A 123 14.70 32.27 35.87
CA THR A 123 14.41 32.47 34.44
C THR A 123 13.23 31.62 33.97
N GLU A 124 12.66 30.80 34.87
CA GLU A 124 11.46 30.00 34.58
C GLU A 124 10.20 30.84 34.82
N THR A 125 9.29 30.82 33.86
CA THR A 125 8.04 31.60 33.87
C THR A 125 6.82 30.74 33.51
N THR A 126 6.99 29.41 33.50
CA THR A 126 5.95 28.43 33.15
C THR A 126 4.97 28.19 34.30
N TYR A 127 3.77 27.70 33.98
CA TYR A 127 2.73 27.34 34.94
C TYR A 127 3.25 26.62 36.19
N GLY A 128 2.89 27.13 37.36
CA GLY A 128 3.28 26.58 38.66
C GLY A 128 4.57 27.17 39.23
N THR A 129 5.34 27.91 38.43
CA THR A 129 6.58 28.56 38.88
C THR A 129 6.28 29.62 39.92
N VAL A 130 7.04 29.60 41.02
CA VAL A 130 6.96 30.55 42.12
C VAL A 130 8.24 31.36 42.16
N VAL A 131 8.12 32.68 42.04
CA VAL A 131 9.26 33.59 42.01
C VAL A 131 9.22 34.52 43.21
N LYS A 132 10.39 34.86 43.73
CA LYS A 132 10.54 35.87 44.77
C LYS A 132 11.04 37.17 44.17
N ILE A 133 10.28 38.24 44.38
CA ILE A 133 10.60 39.59 43.91
C ILE A 133 11.42 40.30 44.99
N SER A 134 12.53 40.89 44.57
CA SER A 134 13.42 41.68 45.42
C SER A 134 13.68 43.03 44.79
N CYS A 135 13.53 44.12 45.55
CA CYS A 135 13.79 45.46 45.04
C CYS A 135 15.27 45.82 45.09
N ASN A 136 15.72 46.59 44.10
CA ASN A 136 17.08 47.12 44.04
C ASN A 136 17.35 48.07 45.22
N HIS A 137 18.62 48.29 45.51
CA HIS A 137 19.05 49.18 46.59
C HIS A 137 18.41 50.58 46.43
N GLY A 138 17.77 51.07 47.49
CA GLY A 138 17.03 52.35 47.48
C GLY A 138 15.54 52.23 47.13
N TYR A 139 15.00 51.02 46.97
CA TYR A 139 13.58 50.75 46.76
C TYR A 139 13.06 49.74 47.81
N VAL A 140 11.78 49.86 48.17
CA VAL A 140 11.03 48.99 49.09
C VAL A 140 9.94 48.29 48.30
N LEU A 141 9.73 47.02 48.59
CA LEU A 141 8.69 46.21 48.00
C LEU A 141 7.31 46.60 48.56
N SER A 142 6.37 46.91 47.68
CA SER A 142 4.96 47.15 47.99
C SER A 142 4.10 46.07 47.33
N GLY A 143 3.30 45.38 48.14
CA GLY A 143 2.58 44.17 47.75
C GLY A 143 3.26 42.91 48.30
N THR A 144 3.09 41.79 47.61
CA THR A 144 3.61 40.49 48.05
C THR A 144 4.94 40.16 47.40
N SER A 145 5.87 39.62 48.21
CA SER A 145 7.23 39.30 47.74
C SER A 145 7.32 38.03 46.90
N ILE A 146 6.22 37.31 46.76
CA ILE A 146 6.17 36.00 46.10
C ILE A 146 5.00 36.05 45.12
N THR A 147 5.23 35.67 43.88
CA THR A 147 4.16 35.54 42.89
C THR A 147 4.28 34.22 42.14
N LYS A 148 3.15 33.66 41.73
CA LYS A 148 3.06 32.34 41.10
C LYS A 148 2.44 32.45 39.72
N CYS A 149 3.02 31.75 38.73
CA CYS A 149 2.45 31.67 37.41
C CYS A 149 1.22 30.74 37.42
N ASN A 150 0.06 31.31 37.14
CA ASN A 150 -1.24 30.62 37.16
C ASN A 150 -1.58 30.02 35.79
N ALA A 151 -2.63 29.18 35.76
CA ALA A 151 -3.06 28.47 34.56
C ALA A 151 -3.66 29.39 33.48
N ASP A 152 -4.01 30.62 33.85
CA ASP A 152 -4.54 31.70 33.01
C ASP A 152 -3.44 32.54 32.35
N SER A 153 -2.17 32.09 32.40
CA SER A 153 -1.01 32.82 31.87
C SER A 153 -0.79 34.19 32.53
N ALA A 154 -1.19 34.34 33.80
CA ALA A 154 -0.97 35.54 34.59
C ALA A 154 -0.27 35.24 35.93
N TRP A 155 0.47 36.23 36.44
CA TRP A 155 1.07 36.18 37.77
C TRP A 155 0.01 36.47 38.85
N SER A 156 -0.06 35.62 39.88
CA SER A 156 -1.13 35.63 40.89
C SER A 156 -1.25 36.95 41.67
N GLU A 157 -0.12 37.58 41.95
CA GLU A 157 -0.04 38.81 42.72
C GLU A 157 0.97 39.76 42.06
N SER A 158 0.67 41.06 42.05
CA SER A 158 1.56 42.10 41.53
C SER A 158 2.34 42.76 42.67
N ALA A 159 3.64 42.91 42.47
CA ALA A 159 4.50 43.63 43.39
C ALA A 159 5.11 44.84 42.67
N THR A 160 5.28 45.94 43.40
CA THR A 160 5.92 47.15 42.87
C THR A 160 7.08 47.55 43.77
N CYS A 161 8.15 48.07 43.18
CA CYS A 161 9.29 48.60 43.93
C CYS A 161 9.18 50.12 44.00
N ASN A 162 8.88 50.63 45.18
CA ASN A 162 8.75 52.06 45.43
C ASN A 162 10.04 52.62 46.04
N PRO A 163 10.48 53.84 45.70
CA PRO A 163 11.70 54.39 46.29
C PRO A 163 11.59 54.47 47.83
N TYR A 164 12.63 54.04 48.53
CA TYR A 164 12.76 54.06 50.00
C TYR A 164 12.55 55.47 50.59
N GLY A 165 12.73 56.52 49.78
CA GLY A 165 12.46 57.90 50.15
C GLY A 165 11.06 58.42 49.83
N LYS A 166 10.25 57.75 48.99
CA LYS A 166 8.89 58.19 48.64
C LYS A 166 7.84 57.81 49.70
N GLU A 167 7.99 56.67 50.37
CA GLU A 167 7.14 56.34 51.53
C GLU A 167 7.40 57.30 52.68
N VAL A 168 8.68 57.61 52.93
CA VAL A 168 9.05 58.68 53.85
C VAL A 168 8.46 60.00 53.34
N LEU A 169 8.64 60.38 52.06
CA LEU A 169 8.06 61.61 51.49
C LEU A 169 6.53 61.72 51.64
N TYR A 170 5.78 60.63 51.44
CA TYR A 170 4.33 60.58 51.67
C TYR A 170 3.99 60.70 53.16
N MET A 171 4.76 60.08 54.05
CA MET A 171 4.59 60.22 55.50
C MET A 171 4.94 61.64 55.99
N ILE A 172 6.01 62.27 55.49
CA ILE A 172 6.30 63.69 55.76
C ILE A 172 5.31 64.62 55.07
N GLN A 173 4.72 64.29 53.90
CA GLN A 173 3.62 65.07 53.31
C GLN A 173 2.32 64.95 54.12
N SER A 174 2.09 63.81 54.78
CA SER A 174 0.98 63.61 55.72
C SER A 174 1.21 64.42 56.99
N CYS A 175 2.45 64.44 57.51
CA CYS A 175 2.85 65.34 58.60
C CYS A 175 2.83 66.82 58.18
N ASN A 176 3.14 67.14 56.93
CA ASN A 176 3.12 68.51 56.38
C ASN A 176 1.70 68.93 55.93
N ARG A 177 0.68 68.13 56.24
CA ARG A 177 -0.74 68.50 56.19
C ARG A 177 -1.34 68.65 57.58
N SER A 178 -0.59 68.28 58.62
CA SER A 178 -0.90 68.53 60.02
C SER A 178 0.23 69.39 60.60
N ASP A 179 0.30 70.64 60.12
CA ASP A 179 1.06 71.72 60.74
C ASP A 179 0.60 71.93 62.20
N CYS A 180 1.56 71.97 63.13
CA CYS A 180 1.51 72.42 64.54
C CYS A 180 0.65 71.66 65.57
#